data_AF-A0A8M1MAY2-F1
#
_entry.id   AF-A0A8M1MAY2-F1
#
_cell.length_a   1.000
_cell.length_b   1.000
_cell.length_c   1.000
_cell.angle_alpha   90.00
_cell.angle_beta   90.00
_cell.angle_gamma   90.00
#
_symmetry.space_group_name_H-M   'P 1'
#
loop_
_entity.id
_entity.type
_entity.pdbx_description
1 polymer ?
#
loop_
_entity_poly.entity_id
_entity_poly.type
_entity_poly.pdbx_seq_one_letter_code
_entity_poly.pdbx_strand_id
1 'polypeptide(L)'
;MLRRIASRCARGLGAGGGAHPAVGLCHPGRSSSSRSSDAPRNQPPSSEFVARPVGVCSMMRLPVQASPEGLDAAFVGVPLDIGTSNRPGARFGPRRIREESVMLRTANPSMGALPFQSLMVADLGDVNVNLYNLTDSCRLIREAYQKIVAAGCIPLTL
;
A
#
# COMPACT_ATOMS: atom_id res chain seq x y z
N MET A 1 31.06 -46.43 28.30
CA MET A 1 30.46 -45.77 29.47
C MET A 1 28.93 -45.83 29.30
N LEU A 2 28.26 -46.44 30.28
CA LEU A 2 26.85 -46.90 30.38
C LEU A 2 25.77 -46.09 29.62
N ARG A 3 24.95 -46.77 28.80
CA ARG A 3 23.53 -47.22 29.03
C ARG A 3 22.48 -46.09 29.20
N ARG A 4 21.46 -46.07 28.33
CA ARG A 4 20.10 -46.60 28.63
C ARG A 4 19.16 -46.55 27.42
N ILE A 5 18.36 -47.61 27.35
CA ILE A 5 17.30 -47.95 26.40
C ILE A 5 15.94 -47.57 27.02
N ALA A 6 14.99 -47.10 26.21
CA ALA A 6 13.54 -47.37 26.31
C ALA A 6 12.88 -46.89 24.99
N SER A 7 12.44 -47.75 24.06
CA SER A 7 11.29 -48.68 24.07
C SER A 7 9.91 -48.02 23.91
N ARG A 8 9.49 -47.94 22.63
CA ARG A 8 8.16 -48.22 22.03
C ARG A 8 6.90 -48.13 22.90
N CYS A 9 5.86 -47.49 22.37
CA CYS A 9 4.61 -48.22 22.03
C CYS A 9 3.78 -47.46 20.98
N ALA A 10 2.99 -48.21 20.21
CA ALA A 10 2.39 -47.87 18.93
C ALA A 10 0.85 -48.01 18.92
N ARG A 11 0.26 -47.55 17.80
CA ARG A 11 -1.09 -47.80 17.21
C ARG A 11 -2.09 -46.64 17.41
N GLY A 12 -2.94 -46.30 16.45
CA GLY A 12 -3.42 -47.08 15.30
C GLY A 12 -3.85 -46.25 14.07
N LEU A 13 -4.12 -47.00 13.01
CA LEU A 13 -4.58 -46.59 11.69
C LEU A 13 -6.07 -46.20 11.69
N GLY A 14 -6.45 -45.24 10.85
CA GLY A 14 -7.85 -44.94 10.51
C GLY A 14 -7.92 -44.01 9.30
N ALA A 15 -8.65 -44.42 8.27
CA ALA A 15 -8.67 -43.86 6.93
C ALA A 15 -9.64 -42.69 6.72
N GLY A 16 -9.38 -41.88 5.68
CA GLY A 16 -10.41 -41.18 4.90
C GLY A 16 -10.60 -39.68 5.16
N GLY A 17 -10.57 -38.89 4.08
CA GLY A 17 -11.16 -37.55 4.03
C GLY A 17 -10.15 -36.43 3.71
N GLY A 18 -10.11 -36.02 2.44
CA GLY A 18 -9.29 -34.90 1.99
C GLY A 18 -9.76 -33.56 2.56
N ALA A 19 -8.79 -32.75 2.99
CA ALA A 19 -8.90 -31.30 3.06
C ALA A 19 -7.47 -30.75 2.91
N HIS A 20 -7.23 -30.02 1.82
CA HIS A 20 -5.98 -29.28 1.64
C HIS A 20 -5.86 -28.21 2.73
N PRO A 21 -4.78 -28.18 3.53
CA PRO A 21 -4.55 -27.07 4.43
C PRO A 21 -4.14 -25.84 3.61
N ALA A 22 -4.86 -24.74 3.79
CA ALA A 22 -4.47 -23.43 3.29
C ALA A 22 -3.06 -23.10 3.80
N VAL A 23 -2.12 -22.94 2.86
CA VAL A 23 -0.74 -22.56 3.17
C VAL A 23 -0.77 -21.12 3.65
N GLY A 24 -0.80 -20.96 4.97
CA GLY A 24 -0.52 -19.70 5.64
C GLY A 24 0.93 -19.33 5.40
N LEU A 25 1.17 -18.35 4.53
CA LEU A 25 2.44 -17.64 4.46
C LEU A 25 2.36 -16.37 5.31
N CYS A 26 2.09 -16.52 6.61
CA CYS A 26 2.49 -15.49 7.56
C CYS A 26 3.98 -15.69 7.82
N HIS A 27 4.81 -14.76 7.34
CA HIS A 27 6.22 -14.75 7.70
C HIS A 27 6.34 -14.44 9.20
N PRO A 28 6.93 -15.33 10.03
CA PRO A 28 7.11 -15.09 11.45
C PRO A 28 8.32 -14.16 11.61
N GLY A 29 8.10 -12.85 11.49
CA GLY A 29 9.22 -11.89 11.61
C GLY A 29 8.89 -10.40 11.61
N ARG A 30 7.68 -9.97 11.22
CA ARG A 30 7.33 -8.54 11.33
C ARG A 30 6.62 -8.30 12.66
N SER A 31 7.39 -7.99 13.71
CA SER A 31 6.82 -7.35 14.88
C SER A 31 6.22 -6.02 14.43
N SER A 32 4.90 -5.95 14.29
CA SER A 32 4.21 -4.68 14.12
C SER A 32 4.30 -3.93 15.44
N SER A 33 5.42 -3.25 15.67
CA SER A 33 5.49 -2.22 16.68
C SER A 33 4.52 -1.13 16.22
N SER A 34 3.28 -1.16 16.71
CA SER A 34 2.36 -0.04 16.57
C SER A 34 3.03 1.12 17.28
N ARG A 35 3.70 2.00 16.53
CA ARG A 35 4.10 3.31 17.03
C ARG A 35 2.79 4.08 17.18
N SER A 36 2.10 3.88 18.30
CA SER A 36 1.04 4.78 18.73
C SER A 36 1.71 6.07 19.21
N SER A 37 2.23 6.85 18.27
CA SER A 37 2.48 8.26 18.53
C SER A 37 1.12 8.94 18.62
N ASP A 38 0.86 9.67 19.70
CA ASP A 38 -0.32 10.54 19.87
C ASP A 38 -0.38 11.70 18.85
N ALA A 39 0.54 11.74 17.89
CA ALA A 39 0.53 12.71 16.82
C ALA A 39 -0.74 12.53 15.95
N PRO A 40 -1.39 13.64 15.56
CA PRO A 40 -2.56 13.57 14.70
C PRO A 40 -2.20 12.96 13.35
N ARG A 41 -2.98 11.96 12.93
CA ARG A 41 -2.86 11.35 11.60
C ARG A 41 -3.42 12.29 10.53
N ASN A 42 -2.92 12.14 9.31
CA ASN A 42 -3.46 12.85 8.15
C ASN A 42 -4.91 12.45 7.91
N GLN A 43 -5.77 13.45 7.76
CA GLN A 43 -7.20 13.28 7.48
C GLN A 43 -7.59 14.12 6.25
N PRO A 44 -8.45 13.61 5.37
CA PRO A 44 -9.13 14.45 4.39
C PRO A 44 -9.97 15.52 5.10
N PRO A 45 -10.05 16.75 4.56
CA PRO A 45 -10.87 17.80 5.14
C PRO A 45 -12.36 17.41 5.14
N SER A 46 -13.06 17.71 6.25
CA SER A 46 -14.49 17.46 6.37
C SER A 46 -15.27 18.23 5.29
N SER A 47 -16.23 17.54 4.67
CA SER A 47 -17.11 18.13 3.66
C SER A 47 -18.14 19.10 4.25
N GLU A 48 -18.27 19.14 5.59
CA GLU A 48 -19.12 20.11 6.30
C GLU A 48 -18.54 21.52 6.24
N PHE A 49 -17.21 21.63 6.29
CA PHE A 49 -16.50 22.92 6.33
C PHE A 49 -15.82 23.28 5.01
N VAL A 50 -15.41 22.27 4.22
CA VAL A 50 -14.73 22.50 2.94
C VAL A 50 -15.44 21.73 1.84
N ALA A 51 -16.08 22.46 0.93
CA ALA A 51 -16.73 21.89 -0.25
C ALA A 51 -15.76 20.96 -1.01
N ARG A 52 -16.28 19.82 -1.49
CA ARG A 52 -15.48 18.81 -2.18
C ARG A 52 -14.56 19.37 -3.28
N PRO A 53 -15.03 20.20 -4.23
CA PRO A 53 -14.17 20.67 -5.32
C PRO A 53 -13.06 21.65 -4.89
N VAL A 54 -12.99 22.05 -3.62
CA VAL A 54 -12.01 23.03 -3.13
C VAL A 54 -10.77 22.33 -2.55
N GLY A 55 -9.60 22.86 -2.90
CA GLY A 55 -8.31 22.45 -2.36
C GLY A 55 -7.36 21.90 -3.41
N VAL A 56 -6.22 21.38 -2.95
CA VAL A 56 -5.26 20.70 -3.82
C VAL A 56 -5.86 19.38 -4.31
N CYS A 57 -5.72 19.10 -5.60
CA CYS A 57 -6.18 17.86 -6.23
C CYS A 57 -5.20 16.70 -5.97
N SER A 58 -5.07 16.32 -4.70
CA SER A 58 -4.35 15.13 -4.24
C SER A 58 -5.29 13.95 -4.05
N MET A 59 -4.74 12.74 -3.94
CA MET A 59 -5.52 11.52 -3.75
C MET A 59 -6.33 11.59 -2.45
N MET A 60 -7.65 11.45 -2.59
CA MET A 60 -8.63 11.58 -1.51
C MET A 60 -8.53 12.90 -0.72
N ARG A 61 -7.95 13.95 -1.32
CA ARG A 61 -7.70 15.25 -0.68
C ARG A 61 -6.76 15.16 0.54
N LEU A 62 -5.91 14.14 0.59
CA LEU A 62 -4.89 14.01 1.64
C LEU A 62 -3.77 15.05 1.47
N PRO A 63 -3.02 15.37 2.52
CA PRO A 63 -1.84 16.23 2.38
C PRO A 63 -0.85 15.68 1.36
N VAL A 64 -0.26 16.57 0.57
CA VAL A 64 0.87 16.25 -0.31
C VAL A 64 2.14 16.33 0.51
N GLN A 65 2.97 15.29 0.45
CA GLN A 65 4.25 15.24 1.14
C GLN A 65 5.37 14.92 0.16
N ALA A 66 6.55 15.50 0.40
CA ALA A 66 7.72 15.28 -0.45
C ALA A 66 8.49 13.99 -0.09
N SER A 67 8.18 13.38 1.06
CA SER A 67 9.01 12.38 1.72
C SER A 67 8.17 11.23 2.28
N PRO A 68 8.54 9.96 2.10
CA PRO A 68 7.83 8.80 2.65
C PRO A 68 8.05 8.57 4.15
N GLU A 69 8.98 9.28 4.78
CA GLU A 69 9.40 9.08 6.16
C GLU A 69 8.24 9.34 7.14
N GLY A 70 7.99 8.37 8.01
CA GLY A 70 6.91 8.45 9.00
C GLY A 70 5.53 8.06 8.45
N LEU A 71 5.41 7.74 7.16
CA LEU A 71 4.17 7.22 6.59
C LEU A 71 4.08 5.70 6.73
N ASP A 72 2.88 5.21 7.05
CA ASP A 72 2.56 3.78 6.98
C ASP A 72 2.30 3.36 5.53
N ALA A 73 1.61 4.22 4.77
CA ALA A 73 1.31 4.03 3.37
C ALA A 73 1.26 5.37 2.62
N ALA A 74 1.48 5.34 1.31
CA ALA A 74 1.45 6.53 0.49
C ALA A 74 0.88 6.27 -0.90
N PHE A 75 0.07 7.19 -1.40
CA PHE A 75 -0.33 7.18 -2.82
C PHE A 75 0.80 7.73 -3.69
N VAL A 76 1.06 7.05 -4.81
CA VAL A 76 2.15 7.39 -5.73
C VAL A 76 1.68 7.18 -7.16
N GLY A 77 1.68 8.23 -7.99
CA GLY A 77 1.34 8.08 -9.40
C GLY A 77 2.54 7.72 -10.26
N VAL A 78 2.32 6.88 -11.28
CA VAL A 78 3.32 6.57 -12.30
C VAL A 78 2.74 6.94 -13.68
N PRO A 79 2.95 8.19 -14.16
CA PRO A 79 2.34 8.69 -15.39
C PRO A 79 3.07 8.19 -16.65
N LEU A 80 3.00 6.89 -16.96
CA LEU A 80 3.71 6.26 -18.07
C LEU A 80 2.78 5.41 -18.95
N ASP A 81 2.92 5.54 -20.28
CA ASP A 81 2.21 4.69 -21.23
C ASP A 81 2.99 4.39 -22.52
N ILE A 82 4.30 4.69 -22.57
CA ILE A 82 5.12 4.51 -23.78
C ILE A 82 5.40 3.05 -24.14
N GLY A 83 5.03 2.11 -23.28
CA GLY A 83 5.00 0.67 -23.58
C GLY A 83 3.69 0.20 -24.22
N THR A 84 2.72 1.09 -24.45
CA THR A 84 1.41 0.74 -25.02
C THR A 84 1.50 0.52 -26.53
N SER A 85 0.95 -0.58 -27.03
CA SER A 85 1.04 -0.96 -28.45
C SER A 85 -0.03 -0.35 -29.37
N ASN A 86 -1.17 0.10 -28.83
CA ASN A 86 -2.31 0.56 -29.63
C ASN A 86 -2.74 1.98 -29.26
N ARG A 87 -3.45 2.17 -28.14
CA ARG A 87 -4.04 3.47 -27.76
C ARG A 87 -3.36 4.04 -26.50
N PRO A 88 -2.47 5.03 -26.62
CA PRO A 88 -1.88 5.71 -25.47
C PRO A 88 -2.90 6.62 -24.77
N GLY A 89 -2.57 7.07 -23.56
CA GLY A 89 -3.41 7.96 -22.75
C GLY A 89 -3.32 7.68 -21.25
N ALA A 90 -2.87 6.48 -20.84
CA ALA A 90 -2.77 6.08 -19.45
C ALA A 90 -1.82 6.97 -18.62
N ARG A 91 -0.88 7.68 -19.26
CA ARG A 91 -0.02 8.67 -18.57
C ARG A 91 -0.80 9.79 -17.86
N PHE A 92 -2.04 10.05 -18.27
CA PHE A 92 -2.92 11.04 -17.62
C PHE A 92 -3.81 10.42 -16.53
N GLY A 93 -3.79 9.10 -16.36
CA GLY A 93 -4.60 8.34 -15.41
C GLY A 93 -4.45 8.81 -13.96
N PRO A 94 -3.23 8.89 -13.40
CA PRO A 94 -3.04 9.32 -12.01
C PRO A 94 -3.68 10.68 -11.69
N ARG A 95 -3.63 11.63 -12.63
CA ARG A 95 -4.30 12.94 -12.47
C ARG A 95 -5.82 12.79 -12.42
N ARG A 96 -6.41 12.04 -13.35
CA ARG A 96 -7.88 11.84 -13.41
C ARG A 96 -8.39 11.06 -12.20
N ILE A 97 -7.66 10.07 -11.72
CA ILE A 97 -8.02 9.34 -10.50
C ILE A 97 -8.07 10.29 -9.30
N ARG A 98 -7.09 11.18 -9.15
CA ARG A 98 -7.10 12.18 -8.07
C ARG A 98 -8.30 13.14 -8.17
N GLU A 99 -8.61 13.62 -9.37
CA GLU A 99 -9.78 14.47 -9.63
C GLU A 99 -11.09 13.81 -9.16
N GLU A 100 -11.30 12.54 -9.53
CA GLU A 100 -12.50 11.79 -9.17
C GLU A 100 -12.52 11.34 -7.68
N SER A 101 -11.34 11.15 -7.07
CA SER A 101 -11.21 10.68 -5.69
C SER A 101 -11.85 11.63 -4.66
N VAL A 102 -12.11 12.87 -5.04
CA VAL A 102 -12.76 13.91 -4.24
C VAL A 102 -14.14 13.50 -3.70
N MET A 103 -14.80 12.57 -4.38
CA MET A 103 -16.13 12.06 -3.99
C MET A 103 -16.08 10.92 -2.98
N LEU A 104 -14.91 10.35 -2.73
CA LEU A 104 -14.74 9.29 -1.74
C LEU A 104 -14.96 9.79 -0.32
N ARG A 105 -15.47 8.91 0.54
CA ARG A 105 -15.66 9.17 1.97
C ARG A 105 -14.49 8.61 2.77
N THR A 106 -14.30 9.14 3.98
CA THR A 106 -13.24 8.73 4.92
C THR A 106 -13.47 7.36 5.54
N ALA A 107 -14.70 6.85 5.46
CA ALA A 107 -15.10 5.57 6.02
C ALA A 107 -15.59 4.63 4.92
N ASN A 108 -15.25 3.35 5.04
CA ASN A 108 -15.92 2.30 4.28
C ASN A 108 -17.14 1.79 5.08
N PRO A 109 -18.37 2.01 4.61
CA PRO A 109 -19.58 1.66 5.37
C PRO A 109 -19.81 0.14 5.50
N SER A 110 -19.28 -0.67 4.58
CA SER A 110 -19.50 -2.12 4.60
C SER A 110 -18.63 -2.84 5.62
N MET A 111 -17.40 -2.36 5.85
CA MET A 111 -16.47 -2.95 6.82
C MET A 111 -16.28 -2.10 8.08
N GLY A 112 -16.84 -0.89 8.11
CA GLY A 112 -16.62 0.08 9.19
C GLY A 112 -15.20 0.63 9.28
N ALA A 113 -14.35 0.38 8.28
CA ALA A 113 -12.94 0.77 8.32
C ALA A 113 -12.77 2.28 8.12
N LEU A 114 -11.90 2.84 8.95
CA LEU A 114 -11.52 4.25 8.98
C LEU A 114 -9.99 4.34 8.78
N PRO A 115 -9.48 4.12 7.55
CA PRO A 115 -8.05 3.93 7.32
C PRO A 115 -7.20 5.10 7.82
N PHE A 116 -7.68 6.33 7.66
CA PHE A 116 -6.98 7.55 8.07
C PHE A 116 -6.96 7.78 9.58
N GLN A 117 -7.81 7.08 10.35
CA GLN A 117 -7.75 7.09 11.82
C GLN A 117 -6.72 6.10 12.36
N SER A 118 -6.33 5.09 11.58
CA SER A 118 -5.43 4.02 12.01
C SER A 118 -4.05 4.11 11.38
N LEU A 119 -3.92 4.70 10.20
CA LEU A 119 -2.70 4.77 9.41
C LEU A 119 -2.28 6.21 9.10
N MET A 120 -0.99 6.47 9.10
CA MET A 120 -0.38 7.69 8.61
C MET A 120 -0.24 7.62 7.09
N VAL A 121 -1.12 8.32 6.36
CA VAL A 121 -1.21 8.23 4.89
C VAL A 121 -1.09 9.62 4.24
N ALA A 122 -0.34 9.73 3.14
CA ALA A 122 -0.25 10.95 2.33
C ALA A 122 -0.22 10.64 0.83
N ASP A 123 -0.32 11.68 0.02
CA ASP A 123 -0.02 11.62 -1.41
C ASP A 123 1.42 12.10 -1.64
N LEU A 124 2.27 11.28 -2.24
CA LEU A 124 3.65 11.66 -2.58
C LEU A 124 3.76 12.29 -3.97
N GLY A 125 2.64 12.47 -4.66
CA GLY A 125 2.60 12.97 -6.03
C GLY A 125 3.02 11.89 -7.02
N ASP A 126 3.76 12.29 -8.05
CA ASP A 126 4.08 11.43 -9.18
C ASP A 126 5.58 11.15 -9.26
N VAL A 127 5.94 9.95 -9.69
CA VAL A 127 7.32 9.63 -10.06
C VAL A 127 7.63 10.30 -11.39
N ASN A 128 8.76 11.00 -11.47
CA ASN A 128 9.23 11.53 -12.73
C ASN A 128 9.63 10.40 -13.69
N VAL A 129 9.28 10.53 -14.96
CA VAL A 129 9.53 9.51 -16.00
C VAL A 129 10.13 10.15 -17.25
N ASN A 130 10.81 9.33 -18.05
CA ASN A 130 11.36 9.73 -19.33
C ASN A 130 10.45 9.25 -20.48
N LEU A 131 9.68 10.18 -21.05
CA LEU A 131 8.70 9.89 -22.09
C LEU A 131 9.31 9.48 -23.45
N TYR A 132 10.64 9.51 -23.59
CA TYR A 132 11.34 9.14 -24.81
C TYR A 132 12.21 7.89 -24.65
N ASN A 133 12.38 7.39 -23.42
CA ASN A 133 13.19 6.21 -23.14
C ASN A 133 12.52 5.35 -22.05
N LEU A 134 11.99 4.21 -22.47
CA LEU A 134 11.31 3.26 -21.59
C LEU A 134 12.25 2.64 -20.57
N THR A 135 13.46 2.25 -20.98
CA THR A 135 14.44 1.65 -20.08
C THR A 135 14.85 2.64 -18.97
N ASP A 136 15.05 3.90 -19.33
CA ASP A 136 15.36 4.96 -18.37
C ASP A 136 14.18 5.25 -17.44
N SER A 137 12.94 5.28 -17.95
CA SER A 137 11.74 5.37 -17.12
C SER A 137 11.64 4.23 -16.10
N CYS A 138 11.88 2.98 -16.53
CA CYS A 138 11.89 1.83 -15.63
C CYS A 138 12.95 1.95 -14.53
N ARG A 139 14.12 2.53 -14.85
CA ARG A 139 15.17 2.83 -13.87
C ARG A 139 14.72 3.87 -12.86
N LEU A 140 14.18 5.01 -13.32
CA LEU A 140 13.67 6.09 -12.46
C LEU A 140 12.56 5.59 -11.51
N ILE A 141 11.62 4.79 -12.03
CA ILE A 141 10.55 4.19 -11.24
C ILE A 141 11.13 3.29 -10.15
N ARG A 142 12.07 2.41 -10.50
CA ARG A 142 12.73 1.53 -9.52
C ARG A 142 13.41 2.33 -8.41
N GLU A 143 14.19 3.35 -8.77
CA GLU A 143 14.92 4.19 -7.80
C GLU A 143 13.97 4.95 -6.86
N ALA A 144 12.85 5.45 -7.36
CA ALA A 144 11.84 6.11 -6.54
C ALA A 144 11.21 5.13 -5.52
N TYR A 145 10.81 3.93 -5.97
CA TYR A 145 10.19 2.92 -5.11
C TYR A 145 11.17 2.34 -4.08
N GLN A 146 12.46 2.22 -4.43
CA GLN A 146 13.48 1.80 -3.48
C GLN A 146 13.55 2.75 -2.26
N LYS A 147 13.43 4.07 -2.48
CA LYS A 147 13.41 5.06 -1.39
C LYS A 147 12.17 4.90 -0.52
N ILE A 148 10.99 4.75 -1.14
CA ILE A 148 9.71 4.58 -0.42
C ILE A 148 9.73 3.32 0.46
N VAL A 149 10.14 2.19 -0.12
CA VAL A 149 10.20 0.91 0.61
C VAL A 149 11.28 0.92 1.69
N ALA A 150 12.44 1.56 1.44
CA ALA A 150 13.49 1.71 2.45
C ALA A 150 13.03 2.51 3.68
N ALA A 151 12.11 3.46 3.52
CA ALA A 151 11.48 4.19 4.62
C ALA A 151 10.45 3.36 5.41
N GLY A 152 10.14 2.13 4.97
CA GLY A 152 9.14 1.26 5.58
C GLY A 152 7.68 1.59 5.21
N CYS A 153 7.48 2.52 4.27
CA CYS A 153 6.18 2.95 3.77
C CYS A 153 5.66 2.01 2.66
N ILE A 154 4.36 1.69 2.69
CA ILE A 154 3.70 0.86 1.66
C ILE A 154 3.20 1.76 0.52
N PRO A 155 3.70 1.61 -0.72
CA PRO A 155 3.20 2.39 -1.86
C PRO A 155 1.86 1.84 -2.37
N LEU A 156 0.91 2.76 -2.62
CA LEU A 156 -0.37 2.53 -3.29
C LEU A 156 -0.32 3.23 -4.65
N THR A 157 -0.02 2.46 -5.69
CA THR A 157 0.30 3.01 -7.02
C THR A 157 -0.93 3.34 -7.84
N LEU A 158 -0.89 4.50 -8.52
CA LEU A 158 -1.84 4.93 -9.55
C LEU A 158 -1.21 4.88 -10.94
#